data_AF-A0A3N5U991-F1
#
_entry.id   AF-A0A3N5U991-F1
#
_cell.length_a   1.000
_cell.length_b   1.000
_cell.length_c   1.000
_cell.angle_alpha   90.00
_cell.angle_beta   90.00
_cell.angle_gamma   90.00
#
_symmetry.space_group_name_H-M   'P 1'
#
loop_
_entity.id
_entity.type
_entity.pdbx_description
1 polymer ?
#
loop_
_entity_poly.entity_id
_entity_poly.type
_entity_poly.pdbx_seq_one_letter_code
_entity_poly.pdbx_strand_id
1 'polypeptide(L)'
;MLKKKPRALKAVFALFIVTTISLLLFAFFNYRRILDQPEQLIAAIQPGVDMAINEIHQTATRNGKKEWQLDAATAHYLDAEKKILLKQLAMTFFLDDQPPIHLTADSGTLET
;
A
#
# COMPACT_ATOMS: atom_id res chain seq x y z
N MET A 1 45.08 -33.57 4.78
CA MET A 1 44.49 -33.25 3.45
C MET A 1 43.00 -33.60 3.45
N LEU A 2 42.09 -32.68 3.80
CA LEU A 2 40.65 -32.91 3.64
C LEU A 2 40.26 -32.65 2.17
N LYS A 3 40.17 -33.70 1.34
CA LYS A 3 39.50 -33.62 0.03
C LYS A 3 37.98 -33.46 0.27
N LYS A 4 37.52 -32.23 0.53
CA LYS A 4 36.09 -31.91 0.52
C LYS A 4 35.57 -32.06 -0.92
N LYS A 5 34.79 -33.11 -1.17
CA LYS A 5 34.13 -33.36 -2.46
C LYS A 5 33.21 -32.17 -2.79
N PRO A 6 33.35 -31.50 -3.96
CA PRO A 6 32.61 -30.29 -4.30
C PRO A 6 31.08 -30.49 -4.37
N ARG A 7 30.62 -31.74 -4.54
CA ARG A 7 29.20 -32.10 -4.52
C ARG A 7 28.55 -31.91 -3.14
N ALA A 8 29.27 -32.18 -2.05
CA ALA A 8 28.74 -32.00 -0.70
C ALA A 8 28.58 -30.51 -0.36
N LEU A 9 29.52 -29.67 -0.81
CA LEU A 9 29.43 -28.22 -0.63
C LEU A 9 28.26 -27.62 -1.44
N LYS A 10 28.09 -28.04 -2.70
CA LYS A 10 26.95 -27.65 -3.52
C LYS A 10 25.61 -28.08 -2.91
N ALA A 11 25.55 -29.26 -2.31
CA ALA A 11 24.34 -29.73 -1.62
C ALA A 11 24.00 -28.90 -0.38
N VAL A 12 25.01 -28.49 0.41
CA VAL A 12 24.81 -27.61 1.57
C VAL A 12 24.30 -26.23 1.14
N PHE A 13 24.88 -25.64 0.08
CA PHE A 13 24.39 -24.38 -0.47
C PHE A 13 22.96 -24.50 -1.02
N ALA A 14 22.66 -25.58 -1.74
CA ALA A 14 21.29 -25.82 -2.23
C ALA A 14 20.29 -25.95 -1.07
N LEU A 15 20.66 -26.67 -0.01
CA LEU A 15 19.82 -26.80 1.19
C LEU A 15 19.60 -25.45 1.87
N PHE A 16 20.65 -24.63 2.01
CA PHE A 16 20.56 -23.31 2.60
C PHE A 16 19.63 -22.38 1.80
N ILE A 17 19.74 -22.41 0.47
CA ILE A 17 18.86 -21.63 -0.42
C ILE A 17 17.40 -22.08 -0.26
N VAL A 18 17.12 -23.39 -0.33
CA VAL A 18 15.76 -23.93 -0.16
C VAL A 18 15.19 -23.56 1.20
N THR A 19 15.99 -23.66 2.27
CA THR A 19 15.56 -23.30 3.62
C THR A 19 15.21 -21.82 3.71
N THR A 20 16.03 -20.96 3.13
CA THR A 20 15.80 -19.50 3.10
C THR A 20 14.53 -19.17 2.32
N ILE A 21 14.35 -19.77 1.13
CA ILE A 21 13.15 -19.57 0.31
C ILE A 21 11.90 -20.04 1.05
N SER A 22 11.92 -21.21 1.69
CA SER A 22 10.80 -21.72 2.48
C SER A 22 10.45 -20.79 3.64
N LEU A 23 11.45 -20.20 4.32
CA LEU A 23 11.24 -19.24 5.39
C LEU A 23 10.56 -17.97 4.87
N LEU A 24 11.03 -17.44 3.73
CA LEU A 24 10.45 -16.26 3.09
C LEU A 24 9.01 -16.52 2.62
N LEU A 25 8.76 -17.68 2.00
CA LEU A 25 7.41 -18.07 1.59
C LEU A 25 6.48 -18.20 2.79
N PHE A 26 6.93 -18.85 3.87
CA PHE A 26 6.14 -18.96 5.10
C PHE A 26 5.79 -17.60 5.70
N ALA A 27 6.78 -16.69 5.80
CA ALA A 27 6.55 -15.33 6.26
C ALA A 27 5.57 -14.57 5.35
N PHE A 28 5.72 -14.69 4.03
CA PHE A 28 4.83 -14.08 3.05
C PHE A 28 3.39 -14.60 3.16
N PHE A 29 3.19 -15.93 3.21
CA PHE A 29 1.86 -16.51 3.34
C PHE A 29 1.21 -16.16 4.67
N ASN A 30 1.97 -16.08 5.77
CA ASN A 30 1.43 -15.68 7.06
C ASN A 30 0.98 -14.21 7.05
N TYR A 31 1.81 -13.31 6.52
CA TYR A 31 1.46 -11.89 6.35
C TYR A 31 0.26 -11.72 5.41
N ARG A 32 0.25 -12.44 4.29
CA ARG A 32 -0.83 -12.39 3.31
C ARG A 32 -2.14 -12.97 3.84
N ARG A 33 -2.11 -14.04 4.64
CA ARG A 33 -3.30 -14.64 5.25
C ARG A 33 -3.95 -13.73 6.31
N ILE A 34 -3.19 -12.83 6.94
CA ILE A 34 -3.74 -11.78 7.81
C ILE A 34 -4.45 -10.72 6.95
N LEU A 35 -3.87 -10.37 5.79
CA LEU A 35 -4.47 -9.40 4.86
C LEU A 35 -5.69 -9.96 4.08
N ASP A 36 -5.73 -11.26 3.80
CA ASP A 36 -6.84 -11.95 3.10
C ASP A 36 -7.98 -12.37 4.05
N GLN A 37 -8.06 -11.84 5.28
CA GLN A 37 -9.22 -11.96 6.15
C GLN A 37 -10.09 -10.71 6.09
N PRO A 38 -10.95 -10.58 5.05
CA PRO A 38 -11.82 -9.42 4.89
C PRO A 38 -12.74 -9.23 6.10
N GLU A 39 -13.11 -10.28 6.82
CA GLU A 39 -13.96 -10.19 8.01
C GLU A 39 -13.31 -9.39 9.15
N GLN A 40 -12.00 -9.55 9.38
CA GLN A 40 -11.28 -8.77 10.38
C GLN A 40 -11.08 -7.32 9.93
N LEU A 41 -10.88 -7.10 8.62
CA LEU A 41 -10.82 -5.77 8.03
C LEU A 41 -12.17 -5.05 8.12
N ILE A 42 -13.28 -5.72 7.83
CA ILE A 42 -14.65 -5.20 7.95
C ILE A 42 -14.98 -4.91 9.41
N ALA A 43 -14.59 -5.78 10.35
CA ALA A 43 -14.76 -5.54 11.78
C ALA A 43 -13.92 -4.35 12.31
N ALA A 44 -12.82 -4.01 11.63
CA ALA A 44 -12.00 -2.83 11.92
C ALA A 44 -12.55 -1.53 11.31
N ILE A 45 -13.52 -1.61 10.39
CA ILE A 45 -14.21 -0.44 9.87
C ILE A 45 -15.05 0.15 11.00
N GLN A 46 -14.84 1.43 11.30
CA GLN A 46 -15.60 2.13 12.34
C GLN A 46 -17.10 2.14 11.97
N PRO A 47 -18.00 1.96 12.94
CA PRO A 47 -19.44 2.02 12.68
C PRO A 47 -19.80 3.37 12.02
N GLY A 48 -20.51 3.31 10.90
CA GLY A 48 -20.87 4.48 10.08
C GLY A 48 -19.96 4.74 8.87
N VAL A 49 -18.88 3.96 8.69
CA VAL A 49 -18.07 3.97 7.47
C VAL A 49 -18.50 2.79 6.59
N ASP A 50 -18.90 3.09 5.36
CA ASP A 50 -19.36 2.07 4.39
C ASP A 50 -18.20 1.46 3.62
N MET A 51 -17.13 2.23 3.41
CA MET A 51 -15.90 1.76 2.77
C MET A 51 -14.67 2.43 3.37
N ALA A 52 -13.65 1.64 3.69
CA ALA A 52 -12.35 2.13 4.14
C ALA A 52 -11.26 1.68 3.17
N ILE A 53 -10.45 2.63 2.71
CA ILE A 53 -9.32 2.41 1.82
C ILE A 53 -8.08 2.95 2.51
N ASN A 54 -7.05 2.11 2.66
CA ASN A 54 -5.74 2.52 3.14
C ASN A 54 -4.81 2.82 1.95
N GLU A 55 -3.86 3.72 2.16
CA GLU A 55 -2.80 4.08 1.19
C GLU A 55 -3.35 4.45 -0.19
N ILE A 56 -3.86 5.67 -0.29
CA ILE A 56 -4.49 6.19 -1.51
C ILE A 56 -3.47 6.99 -2.30
N HIS A 57 -3.40 6.67 -3.58
CA HIS A 57 -2.67 7.43 -4.57
C HIS A 57 -3.57 7.64 -5.79
N GLN A 58 -3.93 8.89 -6.07
CA GLN A 58 -4.74 9.28 -7.21
C GLN A 58 -3.98 10.31 -8.04
N THR A 59 -4.03 10.17 -9.36
CA THR A 59 -3.42 11.14 -10.28
C THR A 59 -4.40 11.45 -11.40
N ALA A 60 -4.64 12.73 -11.66
CA ALA A 60 -5.32 13.17 -12.86
C ALA A 60 -4.32 13.66 -13.90
N THR A 61 -4.58 13.30 -15.15
CA THR A 61 -3.81 13.77 -16.30
C THR A 61 -4.75 14.35 -17.34
N ARG A 62 -4.30 15.42 -18.01
CA ARG A 62 -4.96 15.99 -19.18
C ARG A 62 -3.93 16.18 -20.27
N ASN A 63 -4.25 15.71 -21.48
CA ASN A 63 -3.35 15.80 -22.64
C ASN A 63 -1.94 15.22 -22.36
N GLY A 64 -1.86 14.16 -21.55
CA GLY A 64 -0.59 13.52 -21.18
C GLY A 64 0.24 14.26 -20.11
N LYS A 65 -0.21 15.44 -19.66
CA LYS A 65 0.40 16.16 -18.54
C LYS A 65 -0.36 15.86 -17.24
N LYS A 66 0.36 15.68 -16.12
CA LYS A 66 -0.27 15.60 -14.79
C LYS A 66 -0.89 16.95 -14.46
N GLU A 67 -2.12 16.95 -13.96
CA GLU A 67 -2.79 18.16 -13.43
C GLU A 67 -2.70 18.18 -11.91
N TRP A 68 -2.97 17.04 -11.27
CA TRP A 68 -2.85 16.90 -9.83
C TRP A 68 -2.56 15.46 -9.41
N GLN A 69 -1.98 15.32 -8.23
CA GLN A 69 -1.76 14.07 -7.53
C GLN A 69 -2.26 14.21 -6.08
N LEU A 70 -2.98 13.21 -5.58
CA LEU A 70 -3.48 13.13 -4.21
C LEU A 70 -2.98 11.85 -3.56
N ASP A 71 -2.31 12.02 -2.43
CA ASP A 71 -1.84 10.97 -1.55
C ASP A 71 -2.55 11.09 -0.21
N ALA A 72 -3.04 9.99 0.35
CA ALA A 72 -3.63 9.96 1.69
C ALA A 72 -3.39 8.62 2.39
N ALA A 73 -3.20 8.65 3.71
CA ALA A 73 -3.01 7.41 4.48
C ALA A 73 -4.28 6.57 4.52
N THR A 74 -5.45 7.22 4.63
CA THR A 74 -6.76 6.54 4.65
C THR A 74 -7.82 7.40 3.98
N ALA A 75 -8.79 6.78 3.29
CA ALA A 75 -10.11 7.36 3.00
C ALA A 75 -11.22 6.49 3.56
N HIS A 76 -12.17 7.14 4.21
CA HIS A 76 -13.42 6.53 4.66
C HIS A 76 -14.57 7.14 3.89
N TYR A 77 -15.31 6.34 3.14
CA TYR A 77 -16.54 6.75 2.48
C TYR A 77 -17.74 6.49 3.39
N LEU A 78 -18.57 7.51 3.55
CA LEU A 78 -19.82 7.47 4.28
C LEU A 78 -20.95 7.68 3.27
N ASP A 79 -21.63 6.61 2.89
CA ASP A 79 -22.67 6.62 1.87
C ASP A 79 -23.90 7.42 2.31
N ALA A 80 -24.22 7.36 3.60
CA ALA A 80 -25.32 8.12 4.20
C ALA A 80 -25.11 9.64 4.10
N GLU A 81 -23.85 10.09 4.16
CA GLU A 81 -23.49 11.52 4.13
C GLU A 81 -23.00 11.97 2.75
N LYS A 82 -22.74 11.05 1.82
CA LYS A 82 -22.12 11.31 0.50
C LYS A 82 -20.78 12.05 0.61
N LYS A 83 -19.94 11.55 1.53
CA LYS A 83 -18.64 12.15 1.86
C LYS A 83 -17.54 11.12 1.87
N ILE A 84 -16.34 11.60 1.55
CA ILE A 84 -15.08 10.90 1.77
C ILE A 84 -14.26 11.68 2.79
N LEU A 85 -13.93 11.05 3.91
CA LEU A 85 -13.02 11.57 4.93
C LEU A 85 -11.61 11.05 4.68
N LEU A 86 -10.66 11.95 4.48
CA LEU A 86 -9.26 11.68 4.20
C LEU A 86 -8.41 11.99 5.43
N LYS A 87 -7.37 11.19 5.70
CA LYS A 87 -6.35 11.49 6.73
C LYS A 87 -4.95 11.50 6.14
N GLN A 88 -4.10 12.37 6.70
CA GLN A 88 -2.72 12.60 6.26
C GLN A 88 -2.66 12.85 4.75
N LEU A 89 -3.40 13.87 4.33
CA LEU A 89 -3.52 14.30 2.94
C LEU A 89 -2.26 15.02 2.49
N ALA A 90 -1.75 14.65 1.32
CA ALA A 90 -0.84 15.46 0.53
C ALA A 90 -1.38 15.58 -0.89
N MET A 91 -1.49 16.81 -1.38
CA MET A 91 -1.93 17.09 -2.75
C MET A 91 -0.85 17.92 -3.45
N THR A 92 -0.54 17.55 -4.68
CA THR A 92 0.38 18.29 -5.54
C THR A 92 -0.35 18.72 -6.80
N PHE A 93 -0.40 20.01 -7.05
CA PHE A 93 -0.94 20.59 -8.28
C PHE A 93 0.21 20.93 -9.23
N PHE A 94 0.08 20.49 -10.48
CA PHE A 94 1.06 20.73 -11.53
C PHE A 94 0.48 21.77 -12.48
N LEU A 95 1.10 22.94 -12.53
CA LEU A 95 0.71 24.03 -13.42
C LEU A 95 1.73 24.16 -14.56
N ASP A 96 1.26 24.60 -15.72
CA ASP A 96 2.14 24.91 -16.83
C ASP A 96 3.03 26.10 -16.48
N ASP A 97 4.33 25.98 -16.78
CA ASP A 97 5.34 27.02 -16.60
C ASP A 97 5.52 27.54 -15.16
N GLN A 98 5.04 26.79 -14.15
CA GLN A 98 5.21 27.13 -12.75
C GLN A 98 5.65 25.92 -11.90
N PRO A 99 6.36 26.16 -10.78
CA PRO A 99 6.65 25.10 -9.83
C PRO A 99 5.37 24.45 -9.29
N PRO A 100 5.38 23.15 -8.98
CA PRO A 100 4.24 22.49 -8.37
C PRO A 100 3.85 23.12 -7.03
N ILE A 101 2.55 23.18 -6.77
CA ILE A 101 2.01 23.65 -5.50
C ILE A 101 1.73 22.42 -4.63
N HIS A 102 2.27 22.41 -3.41
CA HIS A 102 2.05 21.35 -2.44
C HIS A 102 1.11 21.81 -1.34
N LEU A 103 0.06 21.02 -1.09
CA LEU A 103 -0.91 21.20 -0.02
C LEU A 103 -0.85 19.97 0.88
N THR A 104 -0.61 20.15 2.17
CA THR A 104 -0.68 19.06 3.16
C THR A 104 -1.71 19.39 4.22
N ALA A 105 -2.41 18.37 4.70
CA ALA A 105 -3.38 18.51 5.79
C ALA A 105 -3.48 17.20 6.59
N ASP A 106 -3.69 17.32 7.90
CA ASP A 106 -3.90 16.14 8.76
C ASP A 106 -5.22 15.43 8.43
N SER A 107 -6.22 16.19 7.96
CA SER A 107 -7.55 15.69 7.57
C SER A 107 -8.15 16.51 6.43
N GLY A 108 -8.97 15.86 5.60
CA GLY A 108 -9.74 16.51 4.54
C GLY A 108 -11.10 15.85 4.33
N THR A 109 -12.04 16.58 3.76
CA THR A 109 -13.37 16.08 3.40
C THR A 109 -13.62 16.37 1.92
N LEU A 110 -14.04 15.35 1.17
CA LEU A 110 -14.50 15.48 -0.19
C LEU A 110 -16.00 15.17 -0.22
N GLU A 111 -16.77 16.11 -0.75
CA GLU A 111 -18.20 15.91 -1.04
C GLU A 111 -18.32 15.22 -2.41
N THR A 112 -19.19 14.22 -2.53
CA THR A 112 -19.35 13.40 -3.74
C THR A 112 -20.74 13.49 -4.35
#